data_AF-F3FWI0-F1
#
_entry.id   AF-F3FWI0-F1
#
_cell.length_a   1.000
_cell.length_b   1.000
_cell.length_c   1.000
_cell.angle_alpha   90.00
_cell.angle_beta   90.00
_cell.angle_gamma   90.00
#
_symmetry.space_group_name_H-M   'P 1'
#
loop_
_entity.id
_entity.type
_entity.pdbx_description
1 polymer ?
#
loop_
_entity_poly.entity_id
_entity_poly.type
_entity_poly.pdbx_seq_one_letter_code
_entity_poly.pdbx_strand_id
1 'polypeptide(L)'
;GILKAGGAYVPIDPDLPSARQAYMLSDSAPRALLTSQDLLASLPALSVTALVLDGHDESARLALQPINNPDAKALGLKPNHLAYVLYTSG
;
A
#
# COMPACT_ATOMS: atom_id res chain seq x y z
N GLY A 1 -4.27 -1.27 8.51
CA GLY A 1 -5.06 -1.74 7.36
C GLY A 1 -4.42 -2.97 6.73
N ILE A 2 -3.29 -2.77 6.03
CA ILE A 2 -2.66 -3.78 5.15
C ILE A 2 -2.51 -5.17 5.80
N LEU A 3 -1.83 -5.27 6.95
CA LEU A 3 -1.61 -6.56 7.63
C LEU A 3 -2.92 -7.24 8.06
N LYS A 4 -3.90 -6.48 8.54
CA LYS A 4 -5.22 -7.02 8.91
C LYS A 4 -5.99 -7.56 7.70
N ALA A 5 -5.76 -6.98 6.52
CA ALA A 5 -6.32 -7.46 5.26
C ALA A 5 -5.54 -8.66 4.67
N GLY A 6 -4.46 -9.10 5.32
CA GLY A 6 -3.62 -10.18 4.82
C GLY A 6 -2.60 -9.79 3.76
N GLY A 7 -2.45 -8.50 3.49
CA GLY A 7 -1.45 -7.99 2.55
C GLY A 7 -0.07 -7.84 3.19
N ALA A 8 0.96 -7.87 2.36
CA ALA A 8 2.28 -7.37 2.70
C ALA A 8 2.45 -5.95 2.15
N TYR A 9 3.25 -5.12 2.82
CA TYR A 9 3.56 -3.78 2.33
C TYR A 9 5.04 -3.64 1.91
N VAL A 10 5.26 -2.79 0.92
CA VAL A 10 6.58 -2.31 0.52
C VAL A 10 6.60 -0.82 0.85
N PRO A 11 7.39 -0.38 1.85
CA PRO A 11 7.55 1.04 2.10
C PRO A 11 8.38 1.67 0.98
N ILE A 12 7.87 2.76 0.43
CA ILE A 12 8.58 3.57 -0.56
C ILE A 12 8.74 4.96 0.05
N ASP A 13 9.98 5.37 0.20
CA ASP A 13 10.31 6.70 0.69
C ASP A 13 10.13 7.72 -0.46
N PRO A 14 9.27 8.75 -0.29
CA PRO A 14 9.00 9.75 -1.31
C PRO A 14 10.20 10.63 -1.65
N ASP A 15 11.21 10.70 -0.77
CA ASP A 15 12.43 11.48 -1.00
C ASP A 15 13.45 10.72 -1.87
N LEU A 16 13.20 9.44 -2.17
CA LEU A 16 14.03 8.68 -3.10
C LEU A 16 13.89 9.23 -4.52
N PRO A 17 14.95 9.16 -5.35
CA PRO A 17 14.85 9.52 -6.77
C PRO A 17 13.71 8.78 -7.46
N SER A 18 12.97 9.45 -8.35
CA SER A 18 11.81 8.88 -9.06
C SER A 18 12.12 7.56 -9.77
N ALA A 19 13.32 7.42 -10.34
CA ALA A 19 13.80 6.18 -10.95
C ALA A 19 13.87 5.02 -9.94
N ARG A 20 14.26 5.29 -8.68
CA ARG A 20 14.31 4.27 -7.62
C ARG A 20 12.91 3.89 -7.16
N GLN A 21 12.00 4.86 -7.01
CA GLN A 21 10.60 4.58 -6.70
C GLN A 21 9.95 3.73 -7.81
N ALA A 22 10.15 4.10 -9.07
CA ALA A 22 9.64 3.37 -10.23
C ALA A 22 10.20 1.94 -10.30
N TYR A 23 11.50 1.75 -10.01
CA TYR A 23 12.11 0.44 -9.89
C TYR A 23 11.41 -0.40 -8.80
N MET A 24 11.28 0.13 -7.58
CA MET A 24 10.67 -0.61 -6.46
C MET A 24 9.21 -0.99 -6.75
N LEU A 25 8.45 -0.10 -7.38
CA LEU A 25 7.07 -0.35 -7.80
C LEU A 25 6.98 -1.41 -8.90
N SER A 26 7.87 -1.36 -9.89
CA SER A 26 7.92 -2.34 -10.97
C SER A 26 8.33 -3.73 -10.45
N ASP A 27 9.34 -3.79 -9.59
CA ASP A 27 9.92 -5.04 -9.08
C ASP A 27 8.96 -5.72 -8.07
N SER A 28 8.31 -4.94 -7.19
CA SER A 28 7.33 -5.47 -6.25
C SER A 28 5.94 -5.75 -6.84
N ALA A 29 5.61 -5.14 -7.99
CA ALA A 29 4.32 -5.27 -8.69
C ALA A 29 3.10 -5.27 -7.74
N PRO A 30 2.92 -4.21 -6.92
CA PRO A 30 1.89 -4.21 -5.88
C PRO A 30 0.48 -4.21 -6.50
N ARG A 31 -0.48 -4.79 -5.78
CA ARG A 31 -1.88 -4.82 -6.23
C ARG A 31 -2.60 -3.47 -6.09
N ALA A 32 -2.16 -2.67 -5.11
CA ALA A 32 -2.66 -1.34 -4.81
C ALA A 32 -1.53 -0.49 -4.21
N LEU A 33 -1.56 0.82 -4.45
CA LEU A 33 -0.70 1.79 -3.77
C LEU A 33 -1.53 2.58 -2.76
N LEU A 34 -1.04 2.74 -1.53
CA LEU A 34 -1.63 3.66 -0.56
C LEU A 34 -0.77 4.92 -0.53
N THR A 35 -1.39 6.08 -0.69
CA THR A 35 -0.69 7.38 -0.76
C THR A 35 -1.56 8.50 -0.19
N SER A 36 -1.02 9.72 -0.17
CA SER A 36 -1.73 10.97 0.12
C SER A 36 -1.82 11.87 -1.12
N GLN A 37 -2.66 12.90 -1.07
CA GLN A 37 -2.83 13.86 -2.17
C GLN A 37 -1.50 14.56 -2.51
N ASP A 38 -0.75 14.98 -1.49
CA ASP A 38 0.54 15.68 -1.66
C ASP A 38 1.60 14.83 -2.36
N LEU A 39 1.58 13.51 -2.13
CA LEU A 39 2.52 12.58 -2.75
C LEU A 39 2.05 12.09 -4.12
N LEU A 40 0.75 12.17 -4.41
CA LEU A 40 0.20 11.65 -5.68
C LEU A 40 0.84 12.32 -6.90
N ALA A 41 1.12 13.63 -6.80
CA ALA A 41 1.70 14.41 -7.90
C ALA A 41 3.18 14.10 -8.17
N SER A 42 3.92 13.58 -7.18
CA SER A 42 5.35 13.27 -7.31
C SER A 42 5.63 11.82 -7.73
N LEU A 43 4.61 10.97 -7.70
CA LEU A 43 4.75 9.57 -8.08
C LEU A 43 4.98 9.44 -9.60
N PRO A 44 5.83 8.49 -10.02
CA PRO A 44 5.98 8.16 -11.44
C PRO A 44 4.63 7.68 -12.01
N ALA A 45 4.42 7.75 -13.33
CA ALA A 45 3.19 7.24 -13.93
C ALA A 45 2.95 5.77 -13.54
N LEU A 46 1.84 5.50 -12.86
CA LEU A 46 1.53 4.18 -12.32
C LEU A 46 0.42 3.48 -13.10
N SER A 47 0.58 2.17 -13.28
CA SER A 47 -0.49 1.29 -13.75
C SER A 47 -1.30 0.66 -12.60
N VAL A 48 -0.88 0.92 -11.34
CA VAL A 48 -1.52 0.36 -10.14
C VAL A 48 -2.62 1.27 -9.63
N THR A 49 -3.70 0.68 -9.09
CA THR A 49 -4.75 1.42 -8.40
C THR A 49 -4.19 2.13 -7.17
N ALA A 50 -4.23 3.47 -7.16
CA ALA A 50 -3.84 4.28 -6.02
C ALA A 50 -5.07 4.55 -5.12
N LEU A 51 -4.90 4.34 -3.82
CA LEU A 51 -5.83 4.71 -2.77
C LEU A 51 -5.27 5.94 -2.06
N VAL A 52 -5.91 7.08 -2.28
CA VAL A 52 -5.50 8.37 -1.71
C VAL A 52 -6.22 8.55 -0.38
N LEU A 53 -5.53 8.26 0.72
CA LEU A 53 -6.16 8.07 2.04
C LEU A 53 -6.76 9.35 2.64
N ASP A 54 -6.20 10.50 2.28
CA ASP A 54 -6.66 11.84 2.66
C ASP A 54 -7.54 12.48 1.57
N GLY A 55 -7.88 11.74 0.51
CA GLY A 55 -8.88 12.16 -0.47
C GLY A 55 -10.27 12.19 0.17
N HIS A 56 -11.08 13.20 -0.17
CA HIS A 56 -12.38 13.39 0.45
C HIS A 56 -13.31 12.18 0.29
N ASP A 57 -13.41 11.65 -0.94
CA ASP A 57 -14.25 10.49 -1.25
C ASP A 57 -13.78 9.23 -0.52
N GLU A 58 -12.47 8.99 -0.49
CA GLU A 58 -11.87 7.81 0.11
C GLU A 58 -12.00 7.82 1.63
N SER A 59 -11.79 8.98 2.25
CA SER A 59 -12.01 9.19 3.68
C SER A 59 -13.46 8.93 4.07
N ALA A 60 -14.43 9.46 3.31
CA ALA A 60 -15.84 9.22 3.54
C ALA A 60 -16.20 7.73 3.39
N ARG A 61 -15.66 7.05 2.38
CA ARG A 61 -15.86 5.60 2.16
C ARG A 61 -15.28 4.75 3.28
N LEU A 62 -14.09 5.10 3.77
CA LEU A 62 -13.41 4.41 4.87
C LEU A 62 -14.19 4.57 6.19
N ALA A 63 -14.77 5.75 6.43
CA ALA A 63 -15.57 6.02 7.63
C ALA A 63 -16.85 5.14 7.71
N LEU A 64 -17.33 4.64 6.58
CA LEU A 64 -18.49 3.73 6.49
C LEU A 64 -18.12 2.25 6.67
N GLN A 65 -16.83 1.91 6.72
CA GLN A 65 -16.40 0.52 6.88
C GLN A 65 -16.58 0.04 8.33
N PRO A 66 -16.75 -1.29 8.54
CA PRO A 66 -16.77 -1.85 9.88
C PRO A 66 -15.47 -1.54 10.66
N ILE A 67 -15.62 -1.14 11.92
CA ILE A 67 -14.49 -0.79 12.80
C ILE A 67 -13.91 -1.99 13.57
N ASN A 68 -14.59 -3.13 13.52
CA ASN A 68 -14.12 -4.36 14.16
C ASN A 68 -12.94 -4.95 13.40
N ASN A 69 -12.10 -5.70 14.10
CA ASN A 69 -11.03 -6.44 13.45
C ASN A 69 -11.63 -7.52 12.52
N PRO A 70 -11.11 -7.66 11.29
CA PRO A 70 -11.48 -8.79 10.45
C PRO A 70 -11.00 -10.09 11.08
N ASP A 71 -11.76 -11.16 10.88
CA ASP A 71 -11.38 -12.49 11.35
C ASP A 71 -10.27 -13.07 10.47
N ALA A 72 -9.05 -13.10 11.02
CA ALA A 72 -7.87 -13.61 10.34
C ALA A 72 -8.01 -15.08 9.91
N LYS A 73 -8.75 -15.92 10.66
CA LYS A 73 -8.97 -17.32 10.31
C LYS A 73 -9.95 -17.44 9.15
N ALA A 74 -11.02 -16.67 9.17
CA ALA A 74 -11.98 -16.62 8.06
C ALA A 74 -11.33 -16.11 6.76
N LEU A 75 -10.37 -15.19 6.86
CA LEU A 75 -9.54 -14.72 5.75
C LEU A 75 -8.43 -15.69 5.33
N GLY A 76 -8.26 -16.82 6.04
CA GLY A 76 -7.23 -17.83 5.72
C GLY A 76 -5.79 -17.35 5.94
N LEU A 77 -5.57 -16.34 6.80
CA LEU A 77 -4.24 -15.80 7.06
C LEU A 77 -3.39 -16.81 7.85
N LYS A 78 -2.14 -16.98 7.41
CA LYS A 78 -1.18 -17.90 8.04
C LYS A 78 0.08 -17.15 8.49
N PRO A 79 0.76 -17.61 9.56
CA PRO A 79 1.98 -16.95 10.05
C PRO A 79 3.14 -16.89 9.05
N ASN A 80 3.12 -17.74 8.02
CA ASN A 80 4.14 -17.78 6.97
C ASN A 80 3.80 -16.92 5.75
N HIS A 81 2.67 -16.20 5.75
CA HIS A 81 2.40 -15.18 4.73
C HIS A 81 3.33 -13.98 4.93
N LEU A 82 3.70 -13.32 3.84
CA LEU A 82 4.52 -12.12 3.89
C LEU A 82 3.82 -11.01 4.70
N ALA A 83 4.59 -10.29 5.52
CA ALA A 83 4.13 -9.10 6.23
C ALA A 83 4.65 -7.81 5.57
N TYR A 84 5.90 -7.83 5.11
CA TYR A 84 6.52 -6.73 4.41
C TYR A 84 7.68 -7.21 3.53
N VAL A 85 8.09 -6.35 2.60
CA VAL A 85 9.35 -6.50 1.85
C VAL A 85 10.10 -5.18 1.98
N LEU A 86 11.36 -5.24 2.47
CA LEU A 86 12.23 -4.07 2.58
C LEU A 86 13.34 -4.18 1.54
N TYR A 87 13.52 -3.11 0.77
CA TYR A 87 14.65 -2.97 -0.13
C TYR A 87 15.85 -2.46 0.64
N THR A 88 16.97 -3.17 0.55
CA THR A 88 18.27 -2.70 1.01
C THR A 88 19.13 -2.30 -0.19
N SER A 89 20.29 -1.69 0.06
CA SER A 89 21.12 -1.09 -1.00
C SER A 89 21.74 -2.09 -1.97
N GLY A 90 21.68 -3.40 -1.69
CA GLY A 90 22.48 -4.39 -2.43
C GLY A 90 23.95 -4.30 -2.09
#